data_AF-A0A3M4RWQ7-F1
#
_entry.id   AF-A0A3M4RWQ7-F1
#
_cell.length_a   1.000
_cell.length_b   1.000
_cell.length_c   1.000
_cell.angle_alpha   90.00
_cell.angle_beta   90.00
_cell.angle_gamma   90.00
#
_symmetry.space_group_name_H-M   'P 1'
#
loop_
_entity.id
_entity.type
_entity.pdbx_description
1 polymer ?
#
loop_
_entity_poly.entity_id
_entity_poly.type
_entity_poly.pdbx_seq_one_letter_code
_entity_poly.pdbx_strand_id
1 'polypeptide(L)'
;MGYLLFVTLIQAFSFSLIGVYLAGHVDSYFAVLIRVVLAGLVFIPLTRWRQVEPRFMRGMLLIGALQFGVTYVCLYLSFRVLTVPEVLLFTILTPLHVTLIEDALNRRFNPWALLAALVAVLGAGVIRYDGLDGDFLGGFLLLQVANFTYAAGQVLYKHLVARHPSDLPHYRRFGYFYLGALAVVLPAFLMFGNPQHLPEAPTQWVVLLFLGLCSTALGMYWWNKGACSVNGGTLAVMNNLHVPLGLLINLLIWNQHEDFTRLLIGGGVIVASVWISRLGVGRVPANVPGTR
;
A
#
# COMPACT_ATOMS: atom_id res chain seq x y z
N MET A 1 -10.96 -12.09 -7.74
CA MET A 1 -10.95 -10.68 -8.21
C MET A 1 -11.89 -9.77 -7.42
N GLY A 2 -13.13 -10.17 -7.10
CA GLY A 2 -14.11 -9.30 -6.41
C GLY A 2 -13.62 -8.62 -5.12
N TYR A 3 -12.86 -9.32 -4.27
CA TYR A 3 -12.26 -8.72 -3.07
C TYR A 3 -11.32 -7.55 -3.39
N LEU A 4 -10.46 -7.68 -4.42
CA LEU A 4 -9.49 -6.65 -4.77
C LEU A 4 -10.19 -5.40 -5.32
N LEU A 5 -11.20 -5.56 -6.18
CA LEU A 5 -11.99 -4.44 -6.71
C LEU A 5 -12.70 -3.67 -5.60
N PHE A 6 -13.37 -4.39 -4.69
CA PHE A 6 -14.08 -3.79 -3.57
C PHE A 6 -13.14 -3.01 -2.65
N VAL A 7 -11.99 -3.60 -2.30
CA VAL A 7 -11.00 -2.92 -1.47
C VAL A 7 -10.38 -1.74 -2.19
N THR A 8 -10.13 -1.83 -3.50
CA THR A 8 -9.59 -0.73 -4.31
C THR A 8 -10.51 0.51 -4.25
N LEU A 9 -11.83 0.31 -4.33
CA LEU A 9 -12.80 1.40 -4.20
C LEU A 9 -12.76 2.05 -2.80
N ILE A 10 -12.71 1.22 -1.75
CA ILE A 10 -12.58 1.72 -0.37
C ILE A 10 -11.28 2.50 -0.21
N GLN A 11 -10.17 2.00 -0.74
CA GLN A 11 -8.87 2.67 -0.65
C GLN A 11 -8.86 3.99 -1.41
N ALA A 12 -9.37 4.02 -2.63
CA ALA A 12 -9.49 5.24 -3.44
C ALA A 12 -10.28 6.33 -2.71
N PHE A 13 -11.42 5.97 -2.12
CA PHE A 13 -12.21 6.88 -1.29
C PHE A 13 -11.48 7.32 -0.02
N SER A 14 -10.76 6.39 0.62
CA SER A 14 -9.97 6.64 1.83
C SER A 14 -8.87 7.68 1.60
N PHE A 15 -8.14 7.59 0.49
CA PHE A 15 -7.10 8.55 0.14
C PHE A 15 -7.65 9.97 0.04
N SER A 16 -8.82 10.12 -0.60
CA SER A 16 -9.47 11.42 -0.70
C SER A 16 -9.88 11.98 0.67
N LEU A 17 -10.42 11.15 1.56
CA LEU A 17 -10.78 11.57 2.92
C LEU A 17 -9.56 11.98 3.76
N ILE A 18 -8.45 11.24 3.62
CA ILE A 18 -7.21 11.56 4.32
C ILE A 18 -6.71 12.94 3.89
N GLY A 19 -6.65 13.20 2.59
CA GLY A 19 -6.20 14.49 2.06
C GLY A 19 -7.05 15.68 2.51
N VAL A 20 -8.38 15.52 2.56
CA VAL A 20 -9.31 16.62 2.86
C VAL A 20 -9.46 16.88 4.36
N TYR A 21 -9.55 15.83 5.19
CA TYR A 21 -9.94 15.97 6.59
C TYR A 21 -8.81 15.73 7.60
N LEU A 22 -7.74 15.02 7.22
CA LEU A 22 -6.68 14.61 8.14
C LEU A 22 -5.35 15.29 7.83
N ALA A 23 -4.96 15.38 6.55
CA ALA A 23 -3.70 15.99 6.15
C ALA A 23 -3.65 17.45 6.61
N GLY A 24 -2.55 17.82 7.29
CA GLY A 24 -2.36 19.17 7.84
C GLY A 24 -3.17 19.51 9.11
N HIS A 25 -4.16 18.70 9.48
CA HIS A 25 -5.03 18.98 10.63
C HIS A 25 -4.86 18.00 11.80
N VAL A 26 -4.57 16.74 11.51
CA VAL A 26 -4.41 15.68 12.52
C VAL A 26 -2.99 15.12 12.43
N ASP A 27 -2.40 14.84 13.59
CA ASP A 27 -1.10 14.19 13.66
C ASP A 27 -1.09 12.87 12.86
N SER A 28 -0.13 12.77 11.96
CA SER A 28 0.01 11.66 11.03
C SER A 28 0.25 10.33 11.74
N TYR A 29 1.05 10.34 12.81
CA TYR A 29 1.34 9.13 13.58
C TYR A 29 0.11 8.70 14.39
N PHE A 30 -0.62 9.64 14.97
CA PHE A 30 -1.86 9.38 15.69
C PHE A 30 -2.93 8.77 14.76
N ALA A 31 -3.11 9.35 13.57
CA ALA A 31 -4.08 8.86 12.59
C ALA A 31 -3.77 7.41 12.17
N VAL A 32 -2.50 7.05 12.01
CA VAL A 32 -2.10 5.66 11.73
C VAL A 32 -2.32 4.78 12.97
N LEU A 33 -1.94 5.25 14.15
CA LEU A 33 -2.08 4.50 15.42
C LEU A 33 -3.53 4.12 15.69
N ILE A 34 -4.46 5.08 15.65
CA ILE A 34 -5.87 4.81 15.95
C ILE A 34 -6.45 3.80 14.96
N ARG A 35 -6.05 3.86 13.68
CA ARG A 35 -6.48 2.89 12.66
C ARG A 35 -5.98 1.48 12.98
N VAL A 36 -4.71 1.34 13.38
CA VAL A 36 -4.14 0.04 13.79
C VAL A 36 -4.81 -0.47 15.05
N VAL A 37 -5.07 0.39 16.04
CA VAL A 37 -5.73 0.02 17.29
C VAL A 37 -7.16 -0.46 17.00
N LEU A 38 -7.94 0.30 16.23
CA LEU A 38 -9.30 -0.09 15.84
C LEU A 38 -9.31 -1.44 15.10
N ALA A 39 -8.42 -1.63 14.13
CA ALA A 39 -8.31 -2.89 13.42
C ALA A 39 -7.83 -4.05 14.31
N GLY A 40 -6.91 -3.76 15.24
CA GLY A 40 -6.46 -4.68 16.27
C GLY A 40 -7.63 -5.11 17.16
N LEU A 41 -8.46 -4.18 17.63
CA LEU A 41 -9.65 -4.49 18.44
C LEU A 41 -10.65 -5.40 17.72
N VAL A 42 -10.71 -5.36 16.39
CA VAL A 42 -11.55 -6.28 15.60
C VAL A 42 -10.93 -7.68 15.51
N PHE A 43 -9.64 -7.79 15.17
CA PHE A 43 -9.02 -9.08 14.81
C PHE A 43 -8.28 -9.78 15.96
N ILE A 44 -7.73 -9.05 16.93
CA ILE A 44 -6.99 -9.61 18.06
C ILE A 44 -7.89 -10.51 18.93
N PRO A 45 -9.14 -10.12 19.29
CA PRO A 45 -10.04 -11.01 20.05
C PRO A 45 -10.44 -12.27 19.28
N LEU A 46 -10.51 -12.17 17.95
CA LEU A 46 -10.84 -13.30 17.07
C LEU A 46 -9.63 -14.23 16.82
N THR A 47 -8.43 -13.82 17.24
CA THR A 47 -7.18 -14.53 16.94
C THR A 47 -6.99 -15.72 17.88
N ARG A 48 -6.63 -16.86 17.28
CA ARG A 48 -6.35 -18.10 18.02
C ARG A 48 -4.86 -18.19 18.38
N TRP A 49 -4.55 -17.94 19.64
CA TRP A 49 -3.16 -17.85 20.12
C TRP A 49 -2.42 -19.18 20.26
N ARG A 50 -3.12 -20.27 20.57
CA ARG A 50 -2.52 -21.55 20.97
C ARG A 50 -2.43 -22.59 19.83
N GLN A 51 -2.93 -22.27 18.64
CA GLN A 51 -3.06 -23.21 17.52
C GLN A 51 -2.28 -22.76 16.28
N VAL A 52 -1.34 -21.84 16.44
CA VAL A 52 -0.61 -21.23 15.32
C VAL A 52 0.89 -21.50 15.48
N GLU A 53 1.50 -21.99 14.40
CA GLU A 53 2.93 -22.31 14.39
C GLU A 53 3.76 -21.05 14.63
N PRO A 54 4.81 -21.09 15.49
CA PRO A 54 5.64 -19.92 15.79
C PRO A 54 6.31 -19.30 14.57
N ARG A 55 6.59 -20.08 13.52
CA ARG A 55 7.13 -19.59 12.25
C ARG A 55 6.11 -18.75 11.49
N PHE A 56 4.86 -19.20 11.41
CA PHE A 56 3.76 -18.45 10.81
C PHE A 56 3.48 -17.16 11.60
N MET A 57 3.46 -17.24 12.93
CA MET A 57 3.27 -16.07 13.79
C MET A 57 4.31 -14.98 13.53
N ARG A 58 5.60 -15.34 13.54
CA ARG A 58 6.69 -14.39 13.26
C ARG A 58 6.60 -13.81 11.84
N GLY A 59 6.25 -14.64 10.86
CA GLY A 59 6.00 -14.18 9.50
C GLY A 59 4.88 -13.15 9.44
N MET A 60 3.75 -13.40 10.12
CA MET A 60 2.62 -12.47 10.16
C MET A 60 2.94 -11.17 10.89
N LEU A 61 3.70 -11.23 11.99
CA LEU A 61 4.18 -10.02 12.69
C LEU A 61 5.04 -9.17 11.75
N LEU A 62 6.00 -9.79 11.04
CA LEU A 62 6.86 -9.09 10.08
C LEU A 62 6.04 -8.49 8.92
N ILE A 63 5.10 -9.26 8.36
CA ILE A 63 4.22 -8.79 7.29
C ILE A 63 3.41 -7.59 7.77
N GLY A 64 2.81 -7.65 8.96
CA GLY A 64 2.07 -6.53 9.53
C GLY A 64 2.92 -5.29 9.76
N ALA A 65 4.11 -5.48 10.32
CA ALA A 65 5.09 -4.42 10.54
C ALA A 65 5.48 -3.73 9.24
N LEU A 66 5.78 -4.50 8.18
CA LEU A 66 6.16 -3.95 6.87
C LEU A 66 4.95 -3.37 6.14
N GLN A 67 3.93 -4.19 5.89
CA GLN A 67 2.83 -3.88 5.00
C GLN A 67 1.98 -2.71 5.50
N PHE A 68 1.72 -2.64 6.79
CA PHE A 68 0.91 -1.58 7.37
C PHE A 68 1.75 -0.63 8.20
N GLY A 69 2.57 -1.12 9.14
CA GLY A 69 3.30 -0.28 10.08
C GLY A 69 4.22 0.74 9.40
N VAL A 70 5.28 0.25 8.76
CA VAL A 70 6.26 1.10 8.06
C VAL A 70 5.61 1.83 6.89
N THR A 71 4.84 1.11 6.05
CA THR A 71 4.16 1.69 4.91
C THR A 71 3.32 2.91 5.28
N TYR A 72 2.45 2.81 6.28
CA TYR A 72 1.52 3.89 6.59
C TYR A 72 2.19 5.04 7.31
N VAL A 73 3.21 4.78 8.14
CA VAL A 73 4.01 5.86 8.73
C VAL A 73 4.70 6.67 7.62
N CYS A 74 5.40 6.00 6.70
CA CYS A 74 6.07 6.67 5.60
C CYS A 74 5.09 7.38 4.65
N LEU A 75 3.96 6.73 4.34
CA LEU A 75 2.90 7.30 3.50
C LEU A 75 2.32 8.59 4.13
N TYR A 76 1.96 8.56 5.40
CA TYR A 76 1.41 9.73 6.10
C TYR A 76 2.43 10.86 6.24
N LEU A 77 3.71 10.53 6.49
CA LEU A 77 4.77 11.52 6.47
C LEU A 77 4.95 12.16 5.08
N SER A 78 4.80 11.38 4.01
CA SER A 78 4.88 11.91 2.65
C SER A 78 3.76 12.93 2.35
N PHE A 79 2.57 12.76 2.93
CA PHE A 79 1.46 13.72 2.81
C PHE A 79 1.73 15.09 3.47
N ARG A 80 2.80 15.24 4.26
CA ARG A 80 3.20 16.54 4.80
C ARG A 80 3.89 17.42 3.76
N VAL A 81 4.46 16.81 2.72
CA VAL A 81 5.29 17.49 1.71
C VAL A 81 4.80 17.25 0.28
N LEU A 82 4.00 16.20 0.05
CA LEU A 82 3.41 15.85 -1.24
C LEU A 82 1.90 16.04 -1.23
N THR A 83 1.35 16.44 -2.39
CA THR A 83 -0.10 16.51 -2.61
C THR A 83 -0.71 15.13 -2.84
N VAL A 84 -2.04 15.02 -2.74
CA VAL A 84 -2.76 13.76 -3.02
C VAL A 84 -2.47 13.20 -4.42
N PRO A 85 -2.54 13.99 -5.50
CA PRO A 85 -2.16 13.53 -6.83
C PRO A 85 -0.72 13.03 -6.92
N GLU A 86 0.22 13.70 -6.27
CA GLU A 86 1.64 13.30 -6.28
C GLU A 86 1.85 11.96 -5.59
N VAL A 87 1.23 11.77 -4.42
CA VAL A 87 1.28 10.48 -3.73
C VAL A 87 0.68 9.38 -4.62
N LEU A 88 -0.50 9.61 -5.20
CA LEU A 88 -1.15 8.64 -6.09
C LEU A 88 -0.31 8.35 -7.35
N LEU A 89 0.38 9.36 -7.87
CA LEU A 89 1.25 9.22 -9.03
C LEU A 89 2.47 8.36 -8.72
N PHE A 90 3.12 8.55 -7.56
CA PHE A 90 4.30 7.77 -7.20
C PHE A 90 3.96 6.37 -6.67
N THR A 91 2.78 6.15 -6.07
CA THR A 91 2.34 4.80 -5.64
C THR A 91 2.14 3.84 -6.80
N ILE A 92 2.02 4.35 -8.03
CA ILE A 92 1.96 3.54 -9.24
C ILE A 92 3.20 2.65 -9.46
N LEU A 93 4.29 2.97 -8.76
CA LEU A 93 5.54 2.21 -8.74
C LEU A 93 5.44 0.96 -7.88
N THR A 94 4.36 0.78 -7.11
CA THR A 94 4.15 -0.40 -6.26
C THR A 94 4.26 -1.72 -7.03
N PRO A 95 3.65 -1.90 -8.21
CA PRO A 95 3.76 -3.15 -8.96
C PRO A 95 5.17 -3.51 -9.38
N LEU A 96 5.98 -2.50 -9.66
CA LEU A 96 7.40 -2.71 -9.91
C LEU A 96 8.05 -3.34 -8.69
N HIS A 97 7.85 -2.78 -7.50
CA HIS A 97 8.39 -3.35 -6.26
C HIS A 97 7.86 -4.78 -6.03
N VAL A 98 6.57 -5.04 -6.31
CA VAL A 98 5.99 -6.39 -6.26
C VAL A 98 6.75 -7.35 -7.18
N THR A 99 6.98 -6.96 -8.45
CA THR A 99 7.71 -7.80 -9.41
C THR A 99 9.15 -8.04 -8.98
N LEU A 100 9.87 -7.00 -8.54
CA LEU A 100 11.27 -7.12 -8.11
C LEU A 100 11.41 -8.04 -6.89
N ILE A 101 10.48 -7.94 -5.92
CA ILE A 101 10.48 -8.79 -4.72
C ILE A 101 10.10 -10.23 -5.07
N GLU A 102 9.10 -10.44 -5.94
CA GLU A 102 8.71 -11.77 -6.40
C GLU A 102 9.84 -12.44 -7.19
N ASP A 103 10.51 -11.71 -8.07
CA ASP A 103 11.68 -12.17 -8.82
C ASP A 103 12.86 -12.51 -7.90
N ALA A 104 13.17 -11.64 -6.94
CA ALA A 104 14.22 -11.88 -5.95
C ALA A 104 13.95 -13.13 -5.10
N LEU A 105 12.70 -13.33 -4.64
CA LEU A 105 12.31 -14.53 -3.88
C LEU A 105 12.37 -15.81 -4.72
N ASN A 106 12.09 -15.72 -6.02
CA ASN A 106 12.15 -16.85 -6.96
C ASN A 106 13.52 -17.01 -7.63
N ARG A 107 14.52 -16.20 -7.25
CA ARG A 107 15.87 -16.16 -7.85
C ARG A 107 15.85 -15.98 -9.38
N ARG A 108 14.92 -15.19 -9.89
CA ARG A 108 14.83 -14.80 -11.30
C ARG A 108 15.26 -13.35 -11.44
N PHE A 109 15.94 -13.01 -12.53
CA PHE A 109 16.32 -11.62 -12.82
C PHE A 109 15.57 -11.17 -14.07
N ASN A 110 14.70 -10.17 -13.92
CA ASN A 110 13.98 -9.57 -15.05
C ASN A 110 14.52 -8.17 -15.36
N PRO A 111 15.44 -8.03 -16.34
CA PRO A 111 16.01 -6.73 -16.70
C PRO A 111 14.96 -5.73 -17.23
N TRP A 112 13.82 -6.21 -17.73
CA TRP A 112 12.72 -5.36 -18.18
C TRP A 112 11.95 -4.73 -17.03
N ALA A 113 11.86 -5.41 -15.88
CA ALA A 113 11.31 -4.81 -14.66
C ALA A 113 12.20 -3.66 -14.19
N LEU A 114 13.52 -3.85 -14.19
CA LEU A 114 14.48 -2.79 -13.84
C LEU A 114 14.42 -1.59 -14.81
N LEU A 115 14.27 -1.85 -16.12
CA LEU A 115 14.09 -0.78 -17.11
C LEU A 115 12.76 -0.02 -16.89
N ALA A 116 11.67 -0.74 -16.62
CA ALA A 116 10.39 -0.12 -16.29
C ALA A 116 10.48 0.74 -15.02
N ALA A 117 11.30 0.33 -14.03
CA ALA A 117 11.60 1.14 -12.85
C ALA A 117 12.24 2.47 -13.20
N LEU A 118 13.30 2.42 -14.00
CA LEU A 118 14.06 3.59 -14.44
C LEU A 118 13.16 4.56 -15.20
N VAL A 119 12.37 4.07 -16.15
CA VAL A 119 11.43 4.89 -16.92
C VAL A 119 10.41 5.56 -16.01
N ALA A 120 9.89 4.85 -15.02
CA ALA A 120 8.87 5.38 -14.14
C ALA A 120 9.43 6.40 -13.11
N VAL A 121 10.66 6.21 -12.64
CA VAL A 121 11.40 7.21 -11.83
C VAL A 121 11.72 8.46 -12.66
N LEU A 122 12.15 8.31 -13.91
CA LEU A 122 12.39 9.44 -14.82
C LEU A 122 11.08 10.18 -15.14
N GLY A 123 9.99 9.46 -15.36
CA GLY A 123 8.65 10.03 -15.54
C GLY A 123 8.19 10.86 -14.35
N ALA A 124 8.35 10.34 -13.14
CA ALA A 124 8.10 11.06 -11.90
C ALA A 124 8.90 12.38 -11.81
N GLY A 125 10.17 12.35 -12.22
CA GLY A 125 11.04 13.54 -12.25
C GLY A 125 10.63 14.58 -13.31
N VAL A 126 10.09 14.16 -14.46
CA VAL A 126 9.62 15.07 -15.52
C VAL A 126 8.34 15.81 -15.11
N ILE A 127 7.49 15.19 -14.28
CA ILE A 127 6.19 15.76 -13.87
C ILE A 127 6.35 16.98 -12.94
N ARG A 128 7.48 17.11 -12.25
CA ARG A 128 7.77 18.26 -11.38
C ARG A 128 9.13 18.87 -11.74
N TYR A 129 9.23 19.45 -12.93
CA TYR A 129 10.42 20.17 -13.40
C TYR A 129 10.55 21.59 -12.78
N ASP A 130 9.55 22.06 -12.03
CA ASP A 130 9.48 23.43 -11.50
C ASP A 130 10.02 23.62 -10.06
N GLY A 131 10.77 22.65 -9.51
CA GLY A 131 11.42 22.82 -8.21
C GLY A 131 11.60 21.51 -7.45
N LEU A 132 12.78 20.92 -7.57
CA LEU A 132 13.25 19.87 -6.67
C LEU A 132 13.66 20.53 -5.34
N ASP A 133 12.69 21.04 -4.58
CA ASP A 133 12.94 21.44 -3.20
C ASP A 133 13.36 20.20 -2.39
N GLY A 134 14.31 20.36 -1.46
CA GLY A 134 14.84 19.24 -0.67
C GLY A 134 13.77 18.42 0.06
N ASP A 135 12.66 19.08 0.43
CA ASP A 135 11.51 18.44 1.09
C ASP A 135 10.74 17.49 0.16
N PHE A 136 10.68 17.78 -1.15
CA PHE A 136 10.05 16.91 -2.13
C PHE A 136 10.80 15.58 -2.28
N LEU A 137 12.14 15.62 -2.38
CA LEU A 137 12.96 14.42 -2.48
C LEU A 137 12.79 13.53 -1.23
N GLY A 138 12.71 14.15 -0.05
CA GLY A 138 12.38 13.46 1.20
C GLY A 138 11.03 12.75 1.14
N GLY A 139 9.98 13.45 0.69
CA GLY A 139 8.65 12.88 0.50
C GLY A 139 8.61 11.72 -0.50
N PHE A 140 9.28 11.88 -1.64
CA PHE A 140 9.40 10.83 -2.66
C PHE A 140 10.09 9.58 -2.10
N LEU A 141 11.26 9.74 -1.45
CA LEU A 141 11.99 8.60 -0.88
C LEU A 141 11.18 7.88 0.19
N LEU A 142 10.49 8.61 1.07
CA LEU A 142 9.56 8.02 2.05
C LEU A 142 8.48 7.19 1.37
N LEU A 143 7.90 7.71 0.29
CA LEU A 143 6.86 7.01 -0.44
C LEU A 143 7.39 5.77 -1.17
N GLN A 144 8.62 5.80 -1.67
CA GLN A 144 9.25 4.62 -2.25
C GLN A 144 9.52 3.54 -1.19
N VAL A 145 9.94 3.92 0.01
CA VAL A 145 10.02 2.99 1.16
C VAL A 145 8.65 2.40 1.45
N ALA A 146 7.59 3.23 1.48
CA ALA A 146 6.23 2.76 1.70
C ALA A 146 5.78 1.76 0.61
N ASN A 147 6.00 2.07 -0.66
CA ASN A 147 5.68 1.20 -1.80
C ASN A 147 6.41 -0.14 -1.70
N PHE A 148 7.71 -0.11 -1.35
CA PHE A 148 8.52 -1.31 -1.16
C PHE A 148 8.01 -2.17 -0.01
N THR A 149 7.79 -1.59 1.17
CA THR A 149 7.33 -2.36 2.35
C THR A 149 5.91 -2.90 2.19
N TYR A 150 5.05 -2.16 1.48
CA TYR A 150 3.72 -2.61 1.10
C TYR A 150 3.78 -3.82 0.16
N ALA A 151 4.57 -3.71 -0.92
CA ALA A 151 4.80 -4.80 -1.85
C ALA A 151 5.42 -6.04 -1.17
N ALA A 152 6.44 -5.83 -0.32
CA ALA A 152 7.07 -6.88 0.45
C ALA A 152 6.06 -7.63 1.32
N GLY A 153 5.23 -6.90 2.05
CA GLY A 153 4.17 -7.46 2.87
C GLY A 153 3.21 -8.37 2.10
N GLN A 154 2.69 -7.89 0.97
CA GLN A 154 1.77 -8.66 0.12
C GLN A 154 2.39 -9.94 -0.42
N VAL A 155 3.61 -9.83 -0.98
CA VAL A 155 4.31 -10.97 -1.58
C VAL A 155 4.69 -11.99 -0.50
N LEU A 156 5.22 -11.53 0.65
CA LEU A 156 5.54 -12.39 1.77
C LEU A 156 4.29 -13.08 2.35
N TYR A 157 3.16 -12.37 2.44
CA TYR A 157 1.89 -12.96 2.90
C TYR A 157 1.45 -14.12 2.00
N LYS A 158 1.47 -13.91 0.68
CA LYS A 158 1.13 -14.94 -0.30
C LYS A 158 1.98 -16.19 -0.13
N HIS A 159 3.30 -16.03 0.00
CA HIS A 159 4.22 -17.16 0.20
C HIS A 159 4.08 -17.81 1.57
N LEU A 160 3.83 -17.02 2.62
CA LEU A 160 3.70 -17.53 3.99
C LEU A 160 2.46 -18.42 4.13
N VAL A 161 1.33 -17.97 3.59
CA VAL A 161 0.07 -18.71 3.59
C VAL A 161 0.16 -19.99 2.76
N ALA A 162 0.83 -19.93 1.60
CA ALA A 162 1.04 -21.12 0.77
C ALA A 162 1.93 -22.17 1.44
N ARG A 163 2.94 -21.75 2.22
CA ARG A 163 3.84 -22.65 2.96
C ARG A 163 3.23 -23.23 4.25
N HIS A 164 2.20 -22.59 4.80
CA HIS A 164 1.55 -23.03 6.04
C HIS A 164 0.02 -23.15 5.83
N PRO A 165 -0.41 -24.11 5.01
CA PRO A 165 -1.83 -24.40 4.86
C PRO A 165 -2.40 -24.83 6.22
N SER A 166 -3.65 -24.45 6.48
CA SER A 166 -4.34 -24.82 7.70
C SER A 166 -5.84 -24.69 7.49
N ASP A 167 -6.60 -25.59 8.12
CA ASP A 167 -8.05 -25.65 8.07
C ASP A 167 -8.73 -24.49 8.81
N LEU A 168 -7.96 -23.72 9.59
CA LEU A 168 -8.48 -22.55 10.29
C LEU A 168 -8.77 -21.40 9.30
N PRO A 169 -9.95 -20.76 9.42
CA PRO A 169 -10.27 -19.57 8.65
C PRO A 169 -9.19 -18.49 8.78
N HIS A 170 -8.82 -17.84 7.67
CA HIS A 170 -7.73 -16.84 7.62
C HIS A 170 -7.88 -15.72 8.67
N TYR A 171 -9.10 -15.27 8.94
CA TYR A 171 -9.36 -14.20 9.93
C TYR A 171 -8.89 -14.57 11.35
N ARG A 172 -8.93 -15.87 11.73
CA ARG A 172 -8.50 -16.34 13.07
C ARG A 172 -6.99 -16.33 13.26
N ARG A 173 -6.24 -16.18 12.18
CA ARG A 173 -4.77 -16.08 12.18
C ARG A 173 -4.28 -14.70 11.78
N PHE A 174 -5.19 -13.78 11.47
CA PHE A 174 -4.85 -12.47 10.93
C PHE A 174 -4.49 -11.43 11.99
N GLY A 175 -4.91 -11.56 13.26
CA GLY A 175 -4.60 -10.53 14.26
C GLY A 175 -3.11 -10.34 14.56
N TYR A 176 -2.27 -11.35 14.30
CA TYR A 176 -0.80 -11.18 14.35
C TYR A 176 -0.30 -10.11 13.38
N PHE A 177 -0.98 -9.89 12.25
CA PHE A 177 -0.70 -8.78 11.34
C PHE A 177 -0.81 -7.43 12.08
N TYR A 178 -1.92 -7.20 12.79
CA TYR A 178 -2.11 -5.92 13.48
C TYR A 178 -1.22 -5.75 14.70
N LEU A 179 -0.83 -6.84 15.38
CA LEU A 179 0.20 -6.78 16.42
C LEU A 179 1.55 -6.35 15.85
N GLY A 180 1.93 -6.89 14.68
CA GLY A 180 3.14 -6.49 13.98
C GLY A 180 3.12 -5.02 13.57
N ALA A 181 1.99 -4.55 13.03
CA ALA A 181 1.79 -3.14 12.71
C ALA A 181 1.88 -2.26 13.96
N LEU A 182 1.23 -2.66 15.06
CA LEU A 182 1.22 -1.92 16.32
C LEU A 182 2.62 -1.80 16.92
N ALA A 183 3.44 -2.85 16.81
CA ALA A 183 4.82 -2.84 17.28
C ALA A 183 5.72 -1.80 16.58
N VAL A 184 5.33 -1.33 15.39
CA VAL A 184 6.02 -0.24 14.68
C VAL A 184 5.35 1.11 14.97
N VAL A 185 4.03 1.17 14.85
CA VAL A 185 3.30 2.44 14.89
C VAL A 185 3.23 3.03 16.29
N LEU A 186 3.12 2.20 17.34
CA LEU A 186 3.07 2.68 18.71
C LEU A 186 4.38 3.37 19.12
N PRO A 187 5.58 2.75 18.96
CA PRO A 187 6.84 3.46 19.21
C PRO A 187 7.00 4.69 18.34
N ALA A 188 6.60 4.63 17.06
CA ALA A 188 6.70 5.79 16.16
C ALA A 188 5.86 6.98 16.67
N PHE A 189 4.63 6.74 17.14
CA PHE A 189 3.80 7.79 17.73
C PHE A 189 4.39 8.30 19.06
N LEU A 190 4.89 7.42 19.93
CA LEU A 190 5.48 7.84 21.20
C LEU A 190 6.77 8.67 21.03
N MET A 191 7.55 8.41 19.96
CA MET A 191 8.79 9.12 19.69
C MET A 191 8.60 10.40 18.87
N PHE A 192 7.66 10.41 17.91
CA PHE A 192 7.56 11.47 16.91
C PHE A 192 6.16 12.07 16.77
N GLY A 193 5.15 11.48 17.41
CA GLY A 193 3.78 11.98 17.36
C GLY A 193 3.64 13.29 18.12
N ASN A 194 2.72 14.13 17.68
CA ASN A 194 2.39 15.38 18.35
C ASN A 194 1.01 15.29 19.04
N PRO A 195 0.95 15.14 20.38
CA PRO A 195 -0.31 15.09 21.13
C PRO A 195 -1.13 16.39 21.09
N GLN A 196 -0.57 17.50 20.61
CA GLN A 196 -1.28 18.76 20.46
C GLN A 196 -2.13 18.81 19.19
N HIS A 197 -1.89 17.92 18.22
CA HIS A 197 -2.65 17.83 16.96
C HIS A 197 -3.57 16.60 16.96
N LEU A 198 -4.30 16.41 18.04
CA LEU A 198 -5.35 15.38 18.11
C LEU A 198 -6.62 15.87 17.38
N PRO A 199 -7.50 14.95 16.92
CA PRO A 199 -8.69 15.35 16.20
C PRO A 199 -9.65 16.16 17.08
N GLU A 200 -9.89 17.41 16.71
CA GLU A 200 -10.78 18.34 17.44
C GLU A 200 -12.21 18.25 16.91
N ALA A 201 -12.38 17.93 15.62
CA ALA A 201 -13.70 17.91 14.98
C ALA A 201 -14.34 16.52 15.03
N PRO A 202 -15.66 16.40 15.30
CA PRO A 202 -16.37 15.11 15.24
C PRO A 202 -16.25 14.41 13.87
N THR A 203 -16.15 15.19 12.79
CA THR A 203 -15.96 14.68 11.43
C THR A 203 -14.65 13.90 11.28
N GLN A 204 -13.56 14.38 11.88
CA GLN A 204 -12.26 13.71 11.84
C GLN A 204 -12.32 12.35 12.55
N TRP A 205 -13.03 12.27 13.68
CA TRP A 205 -13.25 11.00 14.38
C TRP A 205 -14.07 10.01 13.55
N VAL A 206 -15.14 10.47 12.88
CA VAL A 206 -15.94 9.61 11.98
C VAL A 206 -15.08 9.10 10.82
N VAL A 207 -14.25 9.96 10.22
CA VAL A 207 -13.31 9.58 9.17
C VAL A 207 -12.31 8.54 9.71
N LEU A 208 -11.71 8.75 10.89
CA LEU A 208 -10.78 7.81 11.49
C LEU A 208 -11.42 6.45 11.81
N LEU A 209 -12.68 6.43 12.26
CA LEU A 209 -13.45 5.21 12.48
C LEU A 209 -13.67 4.45 11.16
N PHE A 210 -14.10 5.14 10.12
CA PHE A 210 -14.26 4.55 8.79
C PHE A 210 -12.94 4.00 8.25
N LEU A 211 -11.87 4.79 8.36
CA LEU A 211 -10.52 4.39 7.92
C LEU A 211 -9.98 3.21 8.75
N GLY A 212 -10.25 3.16 10.05
CA GLY A 212 -9.81 2.08 10.93
C GLY A 212 -10.56 0.77 10.67
N LEU A 213 -11.89 0.82 10.55
CA LEU A 213 -12.71 -0.38 10.43
C LEU A 213 -12.82 -0.86 8.97
N CYS A 214 -13.15 0.03 8.04
CA CYS A 214 -13.41 -0.35 6.65
C CYS A 214 -12.11 -0.44 5.85
N SER A 215 -11.29 0.62 5.86
CA SER A 215 -10.09 0.70 5.03
C SER A 215 -8.95 -0.15 5.58
N THR A 216 -8.71 -0.08 6.89
CA THR A 216 -7.64 -0.84 7.55
C THR A 216 -8.09 -2.24 7.90
N ALA A 217 -9.04 -2.43 8.82
CA ALA A 217 -9.38 -3.75 9.35
C ALA A 217 -9.84 -4.72 8.26
N LEU A 218 -10.93 -4.36 7.58
CA LEU A 218 -11.53 -5.18 6.52
C LEU A 218 -10.73 -5.08 5.21
N GLY A 219 -10.30 -3.88 4.84
CA GLY A 219 -9.56 -3.65 3.61
C GLY A 219 -8.26 -4.44 3.52
N MET A 220 -7.41 -4.41 4.55
CA MET A 220 -6.15 -5.18 4.53
C MET A 220 -6.37 -6.68 4.56
N TYR A 221 -7.37 -7.14 5.30
CA TYR A 221 -7.71 -8.56 5.35
C TYR A 221 -8.17 -9.08 3.97
N TRP A 222 -9.12 -8.39 3.34
CA TRP A 222 -9.61 -8.78 2.01
C TRP A 222 -8.59 -8.56 0.91
N TRP A 223 -7.74 -7.54 1.02
CA TRP A 223 -6.64 -7.34 0.10
C TRP A 223 -5.67 -8.52 0.12
N ASN A 224 -5.17 -8.88 1.30
CA ASN A 224 -4.23 -9.98 1.47
C ASN A 224 -4.84 -11.32 1.07
N LYS A 225 -6.11 -11.56 1.41
CA LYS A 225 -6.85 -12.72 0.91
C LYS A 225 -6.96 -12.73 -0.61
N GLY A 226 -7.29 -11.59 -1.22
CA GLY A 226 -7.41 -11.41 -2.66
C GLY A 226 -6.10 -11.62 -3.39
N ALA A 227 -4.98 -11.13 -2.83
CA ALA A 227 -3.63 -11.29 -3.37
C ALA A 227 -3.21 -12.75 -3.46
N CYS A 228 -3.64 -13.60 -2.53
CA CYS A 228 -3.43 -15.05 -2.59
C CYS A 228 -4.22 -15.74 -3.71
N SER A 229 -5.33 -15.15 -4.17
CA SER A 229 -6.21 -15.75 -5.18
C SER A 229 -5.93 -15.31 -6.61
N VAL A 230 -4.87 -14.53 -6.84
CA VAL A 230 -4.53 -14.00 -8.18
C VAL A 230 -3.03 -14.14 -8.50
N ASN A 231 -2.70 -14.11 -9.80
CA ASN A 231 -1.31 -14.07 -10.25
C ASN A 231 -0.68 -12.67 -10.04
N GLY A 232 0.66 -12.60 -10.06
CA GLY A 232 1.40 -11.35 -9.85
C GLY A 232 1.01 -10.23 -10.81
N GLY A 233 0.77 -10.57 -12.09
CA GLY A 233 0.32 -9.59 -13.09
C GLY A 233 -1.04 -8.97 -12.81
N THR A 234 -1.99 -9.74 -12.28
CA THR A 234 -3.31 -9.22 -11.87
C THR A 234 -3.18 -8.37 -10.61
N LEU A 235 -2.39 -8.82 -9.64
CA LEU A 235 -2.13 -8.08 -8.41
C LEU A 235 -1.44 -6.73 -8.71
N ALA A 236 -0.54 -6.69 -9.67
CA ALA A 236 0.08 -5.47 -10.19
C ALA A 236 -0.95 -4.48 -10.74
N VAL A 237 -1.89 -4.94 -11.58
CA VAL A 237 -2.96 -4.08 -12.11
C VAL A 237 -3.84 -3.55 -10.99
N MET A 238 -4.22 -4.41 -10.03
CA MET A 238 -5.07 -4.00 -8.91
C MET A 238 -4.36 -2.98 -8.00
N ASN A 239 -3.07 -3.16 -7.74
CA ASN A 239 -2.26 -2.18 -7.00
C ASN A 239 -2.23 -0.82 -7.69
N ASN A 240 -2.38 -0.73 -9.02
CA ASN A 240 -2.43 0.56 -9.73
C ASN A 240 -3.84 1.08 -9.95
N LEU A 241 -4.88 0.27 -9.77
CA LEU A 241 -6.25 0.66 -10.06
C LEU A 241 -6.80 1.72 -9.08
N HIS A 242 -6.27 1.78 -7.85
CA HIS A 242 -6.71 2.78 -6.87
C HIS A 242 -6.30 4.21 -7.26
N VAL A 243 -5.26 4.37 -8.07
CA VAL A 243 -4.74 5.67 -8.53
C VAL A 243 -5.75 6.42 -9.39
N PRO A 244 -6.20 5.90 -10.55
CA PRO A 244 -7.18 6.59 -11.39
C PRO A 244 -8.53 6.73 -10.68
N LEU A 245 -8.93 5.76 -9.85
CA LEU A 245 -10.17 5.86 -9.07
C LEU A 245 -10.08 6.94 -7.99
N GLY A 246 -8.93 7.07 -7.31
CA GLY A 246 -8.71 8.09 -6.30
C GLY A 246 -8.74 9.49 -6.90
N LEU A 247 -8.11 9.67 -8.06
CA LEU A 247 -8.14 10.92 -8.83
C LEU A 247 -9.56 11.26 -9.29
N LEU A 248 -10.29 10.28 -9.84
CA LEU A 248 -11.67 10.47 -10.27
C LEU A 248 -12.59 10.86 -9.10
N ILE A 249 -12.48 10.18 -7.97
CA ILE A 249 -13.24 10.50 -6.75
C ILE A 249 -12.89 11.90 -6.26
N ASN A 250 -11.61 12.25 -6.27
CA ASN A 250 -11.17 13.57 -5.81
C ASN A 250 -11.78 14.69 -6.68
N LEU A 251 -11.75 14.51 -8.00
CA LEU A 251 -12.34 15.44 -8.97
C LEU A 251 -13.87 15.52 -8.84
N LEU A 252 -14.57 14.38 -8.83
CA LEU A 252 -16.03 14.34 -8.81
C LEU A 252 -16.64 14.87 -7.51
N ILE A 253 -15.98 14.63 -6.37
CA ILE A 253 -16.53 14.98 -5.05
C ILE A 253 -16.05 16.36 -4.60
N TRP A 254 -14.78 16.71 -4.82
CA TRP A 254 -14.16 17.91 -4.25
C TRP A 254 -13.90 19.02 -5.25
N ASN A 255 -14.09 18.77 -6.56
CA ASN A 255 -13.99 19.74 -7.65
C ASN A 255 -12.72 20.63 -7.58
N GLN A 256 -11.60 20.05 -7.15
CA GLN A 256 -10.33 20.78 -7.11
C GLN A 256 -9.82 20.99 -8.55
N HIS A 257 -9.42 22.22 -8.86
CA HIS A 257 -8.84 22.60 -10.15
C HIS A 257 -7.39 22.09 -10.24
N GLU A 258 -7.24 20.77 -10.28
CA GLU A 258 -5.96 20.10 -10.46
C GLU A 258 -5.46 20.28 -11.90
N ASP A 259 -4.15 20.44 -12.07
CA ASP A 259 -3.52 20.66 -13.37
C ASP A 259 -3.57 19.37 -14.21
N PHE A 260 -4.70 19.19 -14.90
CA PHE A 260 -5.13 17.99 -15.62
C PHE A 260 -4.09 17.52 -16.65
N THR A 261 -3.32 18.45 -17.19
CA THR A 261 -2.25 18.20 -18.17
C THR A 261 -1.11 17.41 -17.54
N ARG A 262 -0.67 17.80 -16.34
CA ARG A 262 0.41 17.12 -15.61
C ARG A 262 -0.02 15.71 -15.19
N LEU A 263 -1.28 15.57 -14.78
CA LEU A 263 -1.89 14.30 -14.40
C LEU A 263 -1.98 13.32 -15.59
N LEU A 264 -2.41 13.80 -16.76
CA LEU A 264 -2.50 13.01 -17.99
C LEU A 264 -1.11 12.58 -18.50
N ILE A 265 -0.14 13.49 -18.48
CA ILE A 265 1.24 13.18 -18.87
C ILE A 265 1.83 12.14 -17.91
N GLY A 266 1.65 12.32 -16.60
CA GLY A 266 2.12 11.36 -15.61
C GLY A 266 1.48 9.99 -15.75
N GLY A 267 0.14 9.95 -15.77
CA GLY A 267 -0.62 8.72 -16.01
C GLY A 267 -0.20 8.03 -17.32
N GLY A 268 0.03 8.79 -18.39
CA GLY A 268 0.49 8.29 -19.68
C GLY A 268 1.89 7.64 -19.62
N VAL A 269 2.87 8.32 -19.01
CA VAL A 269 4.23 7.79 -18.85
C VAL A 269 4.24 6.50 -18.03
N ILE A 270 3.37 6.42 -17.02
CA ILE A 270 3.30 5.23 -16.19
C ILE A 270 2.55 4.09 -16.88
N VAL A 271 1.46 4.37 -17.59
CA VAL A 271 0.81 3.35 -18.43
C VAL A 271 1.79 2.79 -19.45
N ALA A 272 2.63 3.64 -20.03
CA ALA A 272 3.71 3.23 -20.93
C ALA A 272 4.77 2.37 -20.21
N SER A 273 5.17 2.71 -18.98
CA SER A 273 6.15 1.90 -18.22
C SER A 273 5.62 0.51 -17.86
N VAL A 274 4.33 0.42 -17.50
CA VAL A 274 3.64 -0.87 -17.26
C VAL A 274 3.54 -1.66 -18.56
N TRP A 275 3.26 -1.02 -19.69
CA TRP A 275 3.23 -1.67 -21.00
C TRP A 275 4.60 -2.24 -21.40
N ILE A 276 5.67 -1.46 -21.20
CA ILE A 276 7.05 -1.88 -21.45
C ILE A 276 7.42 -3.10 -20.58
N SER A 277 7.04 -3.08 -19.29
CA SER A 277 7.24 -4.23 -18.40
C SER A 277 6.56 -5.52 -18.93
N ARG A 278 5.37 -5.40 -19.52
CA ARG A 278 4.65 -6.53 -20.13
C ARG A 278 5.29 -7.06 -21.41
N LEU A 279 5.94 -6.20 -22.21
CA LEU A 279 6.66 -6.63 -23.41
C LEU A 279 7.83 -7.58 -23.08
N GLY A 280 8.39 -7.50 -21.86
CA GLY A 280 9.39 -8.45 -21.36
C GLY A 280 8.84 -9.84 -21.00
N VAL A 281 7.57 -9.94 -20.61
CA VAL A 281 6.92 -11.21 -20.21
C VAL A 281 6.58 -12.08 -21.45
N GLY A 282 6.31 -11.46 -22.59
CA GLY A 282 6.03 -12.18 -23.85
C GLY A 282 7.24 -12.83 -24.53
N ARG A 283 8.46 -12.68 -23.98
CA ARG A 283 9.71 -13.21 -24.55
C ARG A 283 10.37 -14.31 -23.73
N VAL A 284 9.77 -14.75 -22.63
CA VAL A 284 10.22 -15.99 -21.96
C VAL A 284 9.68 -17.16 -22.78
N PRO A 285 10.52 -17.99 -23.42
CA PRO A 285 10.04 -19.17 -24.13
C PRO A 285 9.30 -20.07 -23.15
N ALA A 286 8.12 -20.54 -23.53
CA ALA A 286 7.39 -21.58 -22.84
C ALA A 286 8.14 -22.93 -22.95
N ASN A 287 9.30 -23.04 -22.30
CA ASN A 287 10.04 -24.28 -22.12
C ASN A 287 10.66 -24.29 -20.73
N VAL A 288 9.82 -24.54 -19.73
CA VAL A 288 10.25 -25.23 -18.50
C VAL A 288 9.36 -26.46 -18.38
N PRO A 289 9.86 -27.67 -18.72
CA PRO A 289 9.14 -28.89 -18.45
C PRO A 289 9.21 -29.21 -16.96
N GLY A 290 8.05 -29.46 -16.35
CA GLY A 290 7.94 -30.15 -15.06
C GLY A 290 7.40 -29.30 -13.91
N THR A 291 6.08 -29.33 -13.71
CA THR A 291 5.43 -29.99 -12.56
C THR A 291 3.92 -29.90 -12.75
N ARG A 292 3.31 -31.07 -12.99
CA ARG A 292 1.88 -31.31 -12.71
C ARG A 292 1.64 -31.23 -11.21
#